data_AF-T1ELC4-F1
#
_entry.id   AF-T1ELC4-F1
#
_cell.length_a   1.000
_cell.length_b   1.000
_cell.length_c   1.000
_cell.angle_alpha   90.00
_cell.angle_beta   90.00
_cell.angle_gamma   90.00
#
_symmetry.space_group_name_H-M   'P 1'
#
loop_
_entity.id
_entity.type
_entity.pdbx_description
1 polymer ?
#
loop_
_entity_poly.entity_id
_entity_poly.type
_entity_poly.pdbx_seq_one_letter_code
_entity_poly.pdbx_strand_id
1 'polypeptide(L)' 'GREAFVYACNNCKANIEIHYHCTVCEDFDLCTSCYEKLNHEHKMEKRSMDLD' A
#
# COMPACT_ATOMS: atom_id res chain seq x y z
N GLY A 1 -18.32 14.89 4.83
CA GLY A 1 -17.20 15.11 3.92
C GLY A 1 -16.50 13.81 3.77
N ARG A 2 -16.42 13.25 2.56
CA ARG A 2 -15.65 12.03 2.34
C ARG A 2 -14.19 12.41 2.46
N GLU A 3 -13.61 12.07 3.61
CA GLU A 3 -12.16 12.07 3.77
C GLU A 3 -11.63 11.12 2.70
N ALA A 4 -10.99 11.66 1.68
CA ALA A 4 -10.29 10.84 0.71
C ALA A 4 -9.22 10.08 1.50
N PHE A 5 -9.41 8.79 1.72
CA PHE A 5 -8.41 7.92 2.34
C PHE A 5 -7.26 7.79 1.36
N VAL A 6 -6.36 8.78 1.37
CA VAL A 6 -5.14 8.74 0.59
C VAL A 6 -4.19 7.80 1.31
N TYR A 7 -4.03 6.58 0.78
CA TYR A 7 -3.05 5.64 1.30
C TYR A 7 -1.65 6.21 1.07
N ALA A 8 -0.79 6.08 2.08
CA ALA A 8 0.59 6.52 2.03
C ALA A 8 1.50 5.30 2.12
N CYS A 9 2.41 5.16 1.16
CA CYS A 9 3.43 4.10 1.22
C CYS A 9 4.25 4.24 2.51
N ASN A 10 4.37 3.18 3.32
CA ASN A 10 5.12 3.29 4.57
C ASN A 10 6.64 3.43 4.38
N ASN A 11 7.16 3.02 3.22
CA ASN A 11 8.57 3.18 2.87
C ASN A 11 8.92 4.59 2.35
N CYS A 12 8.19 5.10 1.35
CA CYS A 12 8.51 6.38 0.72
C CYS A 12 7.57 7.53 1.08
N LYS A 13 6.54 7.27 1.91
CA LYS A 13 5.48 8.22 2.30
C LYS A 13 4.76 8.87 1.12
N ALA A 14 4.86 8.28 -0.07
CA ALA A 14 4.18 8.77 -1.26
C ALA A 14 2.68 8.42 -1.21
N ASN A 15 1.86 9.34 -1.67
CA ASN A 15 0.43 9.17 -1.87
C ASN A 15 0.20 8.16 -3.00
N ILE A 16 -0.61 7.13 -2.75
CA ILE A 16 -0.86 6.06 -3.71
C ILE A 16 -2.33 5.65 -3.75
N GLU A 17 -2.83 5.45 -4.96
CA GLU A 17 -4.18 4.96 -5.22
C GLU A 17 -4.25 3.42 -5.15
N ILE A 18 -3.13 2.78 -5.49
CA ILE A 18 -2.96 1.33 -5.49
C ILE A 18 -1.75 1.01 -4.61
N HIS A 19 -1.99 0.21 -3.57
CA HIS A 19 -0.96 -0.21 -2.62
C HIS A 19 -0.95 -1.73 -2.48
N TYR A 20 0.16 -2.24 -1.98
CA TYR A 20 0.35 -3.62 -1.57
C TYR A 20 0.30 -3.65 -0.05
N HIS A 21 -0.72 -4.28 0.50
CA HIS A 21 -0.89 -4.44 1.93
C HIS A 21 -0.31 -5.78 2.37
N CYS A 22 0.58 -5.78 3.35
CA CYS A 22 1.06 -7.01 3.95
C CYS A 22 -0.02 -7.60 4.85
N THR A 23 -0.47 -8.83 4.59
CA THR A 23 -1.48 -9.49 5.44
C THR A 23 -0.90 -10.06 6.74
N VAL A 24 0.42 -9.93 6.93
CA VAL A 24 1.16 -10.45 8.09
C VAL A 24 1.60 -9.33 9.01
N CYS A 25 2.07 -8.21 8.45
CA CYS A 25 2.51 -7.05 9.21
C CYS A 25 1.34 -6.10 9.48
N GLU A 26 1.28 -5.54 10.68
CA GLU A 26 0.28 -4.54 11.04
C GLU A 26 0.57 -3.20 10.31
N ASP A 27 -0.42 -2.69 9.59
CA ASP A 27 -0.37 -1.40 8.89
C ASP A 27 0.78 -1.26 7.87
N PHE A 28 1.22 -2.35 7.22
CA PHE A 28 2.36 -2.27 6.29
C PHE A 28 1.91 -2.20 4.82
N ASP A 29 1.78 -0.97 4.33
CA ASP A 29 1.43 -0.69 2.94
C ASP A 29 2.64 -0.20 2.13
N LEU A 30 2.85 -0.79 0.96
CA LEU A 30 3.88 -0.39 0.02
C LEU A 30 3.27 0.02 -1.33
N CYS A 31 3.84 1.04 -1.97
CA CYS A 31 3.55 1.28 -3.38
C CYS A 31 4.16 0.16 -4.24
N THR A 32 3.66 -0.02 -5.47
CA THR A 32 4.20 -1.00 -6.43
C THR A 32 5.73 -0.89 -6.55
N SER A 33 6.26 0.32 -6.68
CA SER A 33 7.71 0.52 -6.79
C SER A 33 8.49 0.13 -5.54
N CYS A 34 7.91 0.29 -4.35
CA CYS A 34 8.54 -0.15 -3.11
C CYS A 34 8.40 -1.65 -2.92
N TYR A 35 7.26 -2.23 -3.29
CA TYR A 35 7.05 -3.68 -3.28
C TYR A 35 8.10 -4.40 -4.14
N GLU A 36 8.29 -3.94 -5.38
CA GLU A 36 9.27 -4.49 -6.32
C GLU A 36 10.73 -4.29 -5.86
N LYS A 37 11.02 -3.20 -5.13
CA LYS A 37 12.38 -2.89 -4.66
C LYS A 37 12.74 -3.51 -3.32
N LEU A 38 11.82 -3.51 -2.35
CA LEU A 38 12.07 -4.07 -1.02
C LEU A 38 12.11 -5.59 -1.04
N ASN A 39 11.46 -6.24 -2.02
CA ASN A 39 11.28 -7.69 -2.07
C ASN A 39 10.87 -8.22 -0.69
N HIS A 40 9.80 -7.64 -0.14
CA HIS A 40 9.31 -7.97 1.19
C HIS A 40 9.03 -9.47 1.31
N GLU A 41 9.50 -10.10 2.38
CA GLU A 41 9.46 -11.55 2.56
C GLU A 41 8.06 -12.13 2.78
N HIS A 42 7.10 -11.30 3.20
CA HIS A 42 5.72 -11.71 3.39
C HIS A 42 4.89 -11.56 2.11
N LYS A 43 3.82 -12.36 2.03
CA LYS A 43 2.81 -12.19 0.98
C LYS A 43 2.08 -10.87 1.20
N MET A 44 2.03 -10.07 0.13
CA MET A 44 1.30 -8.81 0.11
C MET A 44 0.16 -8.90 -0.90
N GLU A 45 -0.98 -8.33 -0.54
CA GLU A 45 -2.16 -8.26 -1.41
C GLU A 45 -2.24 -6.89 -2.05
N LYS A 46 -2.41 -6.85 -3.37
CA LYS A 46 -2.66 -5.61 -4.10
C LYS A 46 -4.08 -5.13 -3.79
N ARG A 47 -4.20 -3.96 -3.19
CA ARG A 47 -5.45 -3.27 -2.92
C ARG A 47 -5.49 -1.96 -3.72
N SER A 48 -6.48 -1.84 -4.58
CA SER A 48 -6.80 -0.61 -5.30
C SER A 48 -8.04 0.01 -4.67
N MET A 49 -8.02 1.33 -4.47
CA MET A 49 -9.23 2.07 -4.13
C MET A 49 -10.07 2.24 -5.39
N ASP A 50 -10.69 1.16 -5.86
CA ASP A 50 -11.81 1.26 -6.79
C ASP A 50 -12.98 1.79 -5.95
N LEU A 51 -13.21 3.10 -6.03
CA LEU A 51 -14.41 3.73 -5.48
C LEU A 51 -15.62 3.15 -6.24
N ASP A 52 -16.40 2.32 -5.57
CA ASP A 52 -17.86 2.32 -5.77
C ASP A 52 -18.46 3.50 -4.97
#